data_AF-A0A355RPF2-F1
#
_entry.id   AF-A0A355RPF2-F1
#
_cell.length_a   1.000
_cell.length_b   1.000
_cell.length_c   1.000
_cell.angle_alpha   90.00
_cell.angle_beta   90.00
_cell.angle_gamma   90.00
#
_symmetry.space_group_name_H-M   'P 1'
#
loop_
_entity.id
_entity.type
_entity.pdbx_description
1 polymer ?
#
loop_
_entity_poly.entity_id
_entity_poly.type
_entity_poly.pdbx_seq_one_letter_code
_entity_poly.pdbx_strand_id
1 'polypeptide(L)'
;MKNLDLESYGIKGASEIVYNPSYEFLFEEETKPTLTGYEKGKLTELGAVNVMTGIFTGRSPKDKYIVVDSNSKDTVWWNSKEYPND
;
A
#
# COMPACT_ATOMS: atom_id res chain seq x y z
N MET A 1 18.07 10.46 15.78
CA MET A 1 17.05 10.16 14.75
C MET A 1 16.13 11.37 14.65
N LYS A 2 15.66 11.74 13.44
CA LYS A 2 14.61 12.76 13.30
C LYS A 2 13.38 12.29 14.07
N ASN A 3 12.68 13.20 14.75
CA ASN A 3 11.35 12.91 15.27
C ASN A 3 10.45 12.63 14.05
N LEU A 4 9.97 11.39 13.94
CA LEU A 4 9.13 10.95 12.83
C LEU A 4 7.70 11.38 13.13
N ASP A 5 7.41 12.65 12.89
CA ASP A 5 6.09 13.23 13.09
C ASP A 5 5.24 13.08 11.82
N LEU A 6 4.10 12.41 11.94
CA LEU A 6 3.13 12.17 10.87
C LEU A 6 1.98 13.18 10.87
N GLU A 7 1.89 14.07 11.86
CA GLU A 7 0.79 15.03 11.98
C GLU A 7 0.75 16.00 10.79
N SER A 8 1.90 16.30 10.20
CA SER A 8 2.00 17.12 8.97
C SER A 8 1.25 16.52 7.77
N TYR A 9 1.00 15.20 7.78
CA TYR A 9 0.19 14.49 6.78
C TYR A 9 -1.24 14.23 7.26
N GLY A 10 -1.62 14.74 8.44
CA GLY A 10 -2.95 14.57 9.03
C GLY A 10 -3.14 13.30 9.84
N ILE A 11 -2.11 12.47 10.00
CA ILE A 11 -2.18 11.24 10.83
C ILE A 11 -1.88 11.61 12.28
N LYS A 12 -2.88 11.47 13.15
CA LYS A 12 -2.78 11.81 14.58
C LYS A 12 -2.90 10.56 15.43
N GLY A 13 -2.23 10.54 16.58
CA GLY A 13 -2.36 9.47 17.56
C GLY A 13 -1.75 8.13 17.12
N ALA A 14 -0.76 8.14 16.23
CA ALA A 14 0.03 6.94 15.94
C ALA A 14 0.73 6.48 17.23
N SER A 15 0.39 5.28 17.71
CA SER A 15 0.91 4.73 18.96
C SER A 15 2.34 4.19 18.82
N GLU A 16 2.70 3.74 17.63
CA GLU A 16 3.99 3.16 17.31
C GLU A 16 4.36 3.51 15.87
N ILE A 17 5.66 3.71 15.62
CA ILE A 17 6.20 3.94 14.28
C ILE A 17 7.37 2.97 14.08
N VAL A 18 7.15 1.96 13.24
CA VAL A 18 8.19 1.05 12.78
C VAL A 18 8.82 1.64 11.53
N TYR A 19 9.98 2.28 11.66
CA TYR A 19 10.67 2.96 10.57
C TYR A 19 11.88 2.17 10.08
N ASN A 20 11.97 1.97 8.76
CA ASN A 20 12.99 1.16 8.10
C ASN A 20 13.17 -0.24 8.75
N PRO A 21 12.10 -1.05 8.87
CA PRO A 21 12.23 -2.40 9.42
C PRO A 21 13.18 -3.23 8.56
N SER A 22 13.95 -4.11 9.21
CA SER A 22 14.77 -5.08 8.50
C SER A 22 13.90 -6.19 7.91
N TYR A 23 14.47 -6.99 6.99
CA TYR A 23 13.76 -8.15 6.45
C TYR A 23 13.41 -9.16 7.54
N GLU A 24 14.28 -9.35 8.54
CA GLU A 24 14.05 -10.26 9.66
C GLU A 24 12.86 -9.80 10.50
N PHE A 25 12.78 -8.49 10.80
CA PHE A 25 11.64 -7.93 11.51
C PHE A 25 10.34 -8.12 10.71
N LEU A 26 10.35 -7.81 9.41
CA LEU A 26 9.18 -8.01 8.54
C LEU A 26 8.73 -9.47 8.52
N PHE A 27 9.68 -10.41 8.40
CA PHE A 27 9.38 -11.84 8.42
C PHE A 27 8.74 -12.28 9.74
N GLU A 28 9.27 -11.82 10.88
CA GLU A 28 8.69 -12.11 12.20
C GLU A 28 7.27 -11.55 12.33
N GLU A 29 7.05 -10.31 11.89
CA GLU A 29 5.73 -9.67 11.91
C GLU A 29 4.72 -10.41 11.03
N GLU A 30 5.07 -10.71 9.77
CA GLU A 30 4.18 -11.35 8.78
C GLU A 30 3.79 -12.79 9.15
N THR A 31 4.59 -13.46 10.00
CA THR A 31 4.39 -14.86 10.41
C THR A 31 3.77 -15.02 11.80
N LYS A 32 3.40 -13.92 12.48
CA LYS A 32 2.78 -13.97 13.81
C LYS A 32 1.51 -14.84 13.83
N PRO A 33 1.36 -15.75 14.80
CA PRO A 33 0.20 -16.65 14.88
C PRO A 33 -1.11 -15.92 15.19
N THR A 34 -1.03 -14.68 15.68
CA THR A 34 -2.18 -13.83 16.03
C THR A 34 -2.81 -13.14 14.83
N LEU A 35 -2.15 -13.13 13.66
CA LEU A 35 -2.68 -12.47 12.47
C LEU A 35 -3.88 -13.23 11.89
N THR A 36 -4.86 -12.46 11.40
CA THR A 36 -6.12 -13.00 10.87
C THR A 36 -6.47 -12.32 9.53
N GLY A 37 -7.45 -12.87 8.82
CA GLY A 37 -7.90 -12.30 7.54
C GLY A 37 -6.78 -12.23 6.51
N TYR A 38 -6.68 -11.09 5.82
CA TYR A 38 -5.70 -10.84 4.75
C TYR A 38 -4.31 -10.41 5.24
N GLU A 39 -4.15 -10.15 6.55
CA GLU A 39 -2.84 -9.82 7.15
C GLU A 39 -1.97 -11.07 7.34
N LYS A 40 -2.59 -12.25 7.39
CA LYS A 40 -1.89 -13.51 7.70
C LYS A 40 -0.97 -13.96 6.56
N GLY A 41 0.33 -13.96 6.82
CA GLY A 41 1.32 -14.67 6.02
C GLY A 41 1.41 -16.17 6.36
N LYS A 42 1.83 -16.97 5.38
CA LYS A 42 2.16 -18.39 5.56
C LYS A 42 3.56 -18.67 5.04
N LEU A 43 4.39 -19.29 5.87
CA LEU A 43 5.70 -19.78 5.45
C LEU A 43 5.53 -20.98 4.50
N THR A 44 6.11 -20.88 3.31
CA THR A 44 6.16 -21.96 2.33
C THR A 44 7.32 -22.92 2.62
N GLU A 45 7.31 -24.09 1.98
CA GLU A 45 8.43 -25.06 2.07
C GLU A 45 9.76 -24.51 1.53
N LEU A 46 9.71 -23.46 0.70
CA LEU A 46 10.88 -22.78 0.15
C LEU A 46 11.40 -21.64 1.04
N GLY A 47 10.78 -21.43 2.21
CA GLY A 47 11.16 -20.36 3.15
C GLY A 47 10.64 -18.97 2.78
N ALA A 48 9.87 -18.83 1.70
CA ALA A 48 9.22 -17.57 1.34
C ALA A 48 7.86 -17.42 2.05
N VAL A 49 7.48 -16.17 2.38
CA VAL A 49 6.15 -15.85 2.88
C VAL A 49 5.15 -15.76 1.72
N ASN A 50 4.02 -16.44 1.85
CA ASN A 50 2.87 -16.37 0.94
C ASN A 50 1.69 -15.67 1.62
N VAL A 51 1.04 -14.75 0.92
CA VAL A 51 -0.13 -13.99 1.40
C VAL A 51 -1.31 -14.12 0.44
N MET A 52 -2.52 -13.85 0.95
CA MET A 52 -3.76 -13.89 0.16
C MET A 52 -4.40 -12.51 0.10
N THR A 53 -4.58 -11.94 -1.09
CA THR A 53 -5.14 -10.58 -1.29
C THR A 53 -6.66 -10.53 -1.44
N GLY A 54 -7.35 -11.66 -1.21
CA GLY A 54 -8.80 -11.75 -1.34
C GLY A 54 -9.26 -11.62 -2.79
N ILE A 55 -10.26 -10.77 -3.03
CA ILE A 55 -10.84 -10.57 -4.37
C ILE A 55 -9.96 -9.75 -5.31
N PHE A 56 -9.02 -8.96 -4.75
CA PHE A 56 -8.14 -8.08 -5.52
C PHE A 56 -6.87 -8.84 -5.94
N THR A 57 -7.03 -9.71 -6.94
CA THR A 57 -5.95 -10.56 -7.47
C THR A 57 -5.17 -9.92 -8.62
N GLY A 58 -5.45 -8.64 -8.91
CA GLY A 58 -4.81 -7.86 -9.96
C GLY A 58 -5.05 -6.37 -9.77
N ARG A 59 -4.70 -5.56 -10.78
CA ARG A 59 -4.98 -4.13 -10.79
C ARG A 59 -6.48 -3.87 -10.93
N SER A 60 -6.93 -2.73 -10.40
CA SER A 60 -8.26 -2.16 -10.66
C SER A 60 -8.12 -0.85 -11.45
N PRO A 61 -7.95 -0.89 -12.80
CA PRO A 61 -7.70 0.31 -13.59
C PRO A 61 -8.76 1.41 -13.42
N LYS A 62 -10.02 1.01 -13.24
CA LYS A 62 -11.18 1.91 -13.08
C LYS A 62 -11.24 2.65 -11.74
N ASP A 63 -10.43 2.23 -10.76
CA ASP A 63 -10.35 2.87 -9.45
C ASP A 63 -9.11 3.77 -9.32
N LYS A 64 -8.34 3.95 -10.40
CA LYS A 64 -7.20 4.86 -10.43
C LYS A 64 -7.64 6.26 -10.83
N TYR A 65 -7.38 7.23 -9.97
CA TYR A 65 -7.65 8.64 -10.22
C TYR A 65 -6.40 9.50 -10.10
N ILE A 66 -6.38 10.62 -10.82
CA ILE A 66 -5.38 11.67 -10.73
C ILE A 66 -6.13 12.96 -10.41
N VAL A 67 -5.65 13.72 -9.44
CA VAL A 67 -6.25 15.02 -9.10
C VAL A 67 -6.07 15.98 -10.26
N VAL A 68 -7.16 16.60 -10.71
CA VAL A 68 -7.11 17.69 -11.69
C VAL A 68 -6.82 18.98 -10.94
N ASP A 69 -5.63 19.54 -11.13
CA ASP A 69 -5.18 20.81 -10.54
C ASP A 69 -4.39 21.63 -11.55
N SER A 70 -3.84 22.78 -11.14
CA SER A 70 -3.05 23.65 -12.03
C SER A 70 -1.79 22.99 -12.58
N ASN A 71 -1.25 21.95 -11.93
CA ASN A 71 -0.05 21.25 -12.36
C ASN A 71 -0.38 20.15 -13.38
N SER A 72 -1.53 19.49 -13.21
CA SER A 72 -1.91 18.31 -14.00
C SER A 72 -2.86 18.61 -15.16
N LYS A 73 -3.66 19.67 -15.08
CA LYS A 73 -4.76 19.95 -16.02
C LYS A 73 -4.33 19.92 -17.49
N ASP A 74 -3.19 20.55 -17.81
CA ASP A 74 -2.75 20.72 -19.20
C ASP A 74 -1.57 19.79 -19.58
N THR A 75 -1.12 18.93 -18.66
CA THR A 75 0.04 18.05 -18.84
C THR A 75 -0.29 16.56 -18.79
N VAL A 76 -1.39 16.19 -18.12
CA VAL A 76 -1.88 14.81 -18.06
C VAL A 76 -2.79 14.51 -19.24
N TRP A 77 -2.66 13.29 -19.79
CA TRP A 77 -3.57 12.81 -20.82
C TRP A 77 -4.90 12.35 -20.19
N TRP A 78 -5.88 13.25 -20.17
CA TRP A 78 -7.18 13.01 -19.58
C TRP A 78 -8.10 12.17 -20.47
N ASN A 79 -8.95 11.37 -19.81
CA ASN A 79 -10.00 10.61 -20.46
C ASN A 79 -10.95 11.56 -21.19
N SER A 80 -11.26 11.26 -22.46
CA SER A 80 -12.15 12.04 -23.32
C SER A 80 -12.92 11.12 -24.27
N LYS A 81 -13.85 11.66 -25.04
CA LYS A 81 -14.60 10.85 -26.02
C LYS A 81 -13.69 10.34 -27.14
N GLU A 82 -12.74 11.17 -27.55
CA GLU A 82 -11.77 10.90 -28.59
C GLU A 82 -10.65 9.96 -28.11
N TYR A 83 -10.31 10.05 -26.82
CA TYR A 83 -9.29 9.24 -26.16
C TYR A 83 -9.87 8.61 -24.88
N PRO A 84 -10.65 7.53 -25.02
CA PRO A 84 -11.20 6.82 -23.89
C PRO A 84 -10.09 6.08 -23.14
N ASN A 85 -10.00 6.35 -21.85
CA ASN A 85 -9.20 5.58 -20.90
C ASN A 85 -10.19 4.63 -20.19
N ASP A 86 -9.92 3.32 -20.27
CA ASP A 86 -10.62 2.15 -19.69
C ASP A 86 -11.97 2.31 -18.94
#